data_AF-X0ULP3-F1
#
_entry.id   AF-X0ULP3-F1
#
_cell.length_a   1.000
_cell.length_b   1.000
_cell.length_c   1.000
_cell.angle_alpha   90.00
_cell.angle_beta   90.00
_cell.angle_gamma   90.00
#
_symmetry.space_group_name_H-M   'P 1'
#
loop_
_entity.id
_entity.type
_entity.pdbx_description
1 polymer ?
#
loop_
_entity_poly.entity_id
_entity_poly.type
_entity_poly.pdbx_seq_one_letter_code
_entity_poly.pdbx_strand_id
1 'polypeptide(L)'
;AQRALDYGMDYIKERKAFGQELAKFQGIQFDLADMAAHHEAIKQLIYKTAWMLDQKYQHETFTPLEVSKYIAMCKYLAPHHALDVMRRTLYWMGAYGYTLECPLEMGLRGVMSYCIGAEGSQNIQKIVIARETLGRDWTSRR
;
A
#
# COMPACT_ATOMS: atom_id res chain seq x y z
N ALA A 1 5.66 0.20 -3.36
CA ALA A 1 4.60 0.95 -4.06
C ALA A 1 5.19 2.05 -4.92
N GLN A 2 5.68 3.17 -4.35
CA GLN A 2 6.23 4.31 -5.11
C GLN A 2 7.22 3.89 -6.21
N ARG A 3 8.27 3.13 -5.88
CA ARG A 3 9.26 2.67 -6.86
C ARG A 3 8.66 1.85 -8.01
N ALA A 4 7.63 1.05 -7.74
CA ALA A 4 6.93 0.29 -8.76
C ALA A 4 6.10 1.21 -9.66
N LEU A 5 5.38 2.18 -9.09
CA LEU A 5 4.68 3.21 -9.87
C LEU A 5 5.63 3.98 -10.77
N ASP A 6 6.76 4.45 -10.24
CA ASP A 6 7.74 5.23 -11.00
C ASP A 6 8.26 4.41 -12.19
N TYR A 7 8.69 3.17 -11.92
CA TYR A 7 9.18 2.28 -12.97
C TYR A 7 8.12 1.93 -14.01
N GLY A 8 6.89 1.69 -13.57
CA GLY A 8 5.74 1.45 -14.44
C GLY A 8 5.45 2.64 -15.34
N MET A 9 5.44 3.85 -14.78
CA MET A 9 5.23 5.10 -15.51
C MET A 9 6.31 5.34 -16.57
N ASP A 10 7.57 5.05 -16.26
CA ASP A 10 8.66 5.17 -17.23
C ASP A 10 8.48 4.15 -18.36
N TYR A 11 8.20 2.89 -18.03
CA TYR A 11 7.98 1.83 -19.02
C TYR A 11 6.83 2.14 -19.99
N ILE A 12 5.67 2.61 -19.50
CA ILE A 12 4.51 2.90 -20.36
C ILE A 12 4.73 4.12 -21.27
N LYS A 13 5.64 5.03 -20.91
CA LYS A 13 6.02 6.18 -21.76
C LYS A 13 6.96 5.77 -22.89
N GLU A 14 7.74 4.71 -22.70
CA GLU A 14 8.69 4.22 -23.70
C GLU A 14 8.11 3.13 -24.60
N ARG A 15 7.32 2.21 -24.03
CA ARG A 15 6.78 1.05 -24.74
C ARG A 15 5.72 1.48 -25.76
N LYS A 16 5.93 1.10 -27.02
CA LYS A 16 4.97 1.33 -28.11
C LYS A 16 4.18 0.06 -28.44
N ALA A 17 2.87 0.22 -28.59
CA ALA A 17 1.96 -0.80 -29.11
C ALA A 17 0.82 -0.12 -29.87
N PHE A 18 0.28 -0.80 -30.89
CA PHE A 18 -0.81 -0.27 -31.72
C PHE A 18 -0.52 1.15 -32.27
N GLY A 19 0.74 1.42 -32.64
CA GLY A 19 1.16 2.68 -33.26
C GLY A 19 1.45 3.84 -32.30
N GLN A 20 1.34 3.67 -30.98
CA GLN A 20 1.61 4.74 -30.01
C GLN A 20 2.18 4.23 -28.68
N GLU A 21 2.68 5.13 -27.84
CA GLU A 21 3.13 4.83 -26.48
C GLU A 21 1.97 4.33 -25.61
N LEU A 22 2.22 3.35 -24.74
CA LEU A 22 1.18 2.79 -23.87
C LEU A 22 0.51 3.86 -22.97
N ALA A 23 1.28 4.86 -22.54
CA ALA A 23 0.79 5.98 -21.73
C ALA A 23 -0.34 6.80 -22.38
N LYS A 24 -0.52 6.70 -23.70
CA LYS A 24 -1.59 7.41 -24.43
C LYS A 24 -2.94 6.71 -24.38
N PHE A 25 -3.00 5.44 -23.95
CA PHE A 25 -4.28 4.74 -23.82
C PHE A 25 -4.98 5.11 -22.51
N GLN A 26 -6.24 5.55 -22.60
CA GLN A 26 -7.04 5.95 -21.44
C GLN A 26 -7.17 4.83 -20.39
N GLY A 27 -7.24 3.56 -20.81
CA GLY A 27 -7.28 2.43 -19.88
C GLY A 27 -6.06 2.39 -18.95
N ILE A 28 -4.87 2.73 -19.44
CA ILE A 28 -3.64 2.83 -18.63
C ILE A 28 -3.69 4.09 -17.75
N GLN A 29 -4.21 5.20 -18.28
CA GLN A 29 -4.32 6.47 -17.53
C GLN A 29 -5.28 6.36 -16.35
N PHE A 30 -6.43 5.70 -16.52
CA PHE A 30 -7.39 5.44 -15.44
C PHE A 30 -6.77 4.56 -14.37
N ASP A 31 -6.10 3.48 -14.78
CA ASP A 31 -5.40 2.58 -13.87
C ASP A 31 -4.32 3.30 -13.05
N LEU A 32 -3.54 4.17 -13.70
CA LEU A 32 -2.54 5.02 -13.06
C LEU A 32 -3.18 6.01 -12.08
N ALA A 33 -4.25 6.69 -12.49
CA ALA A 33 -4.94 7.68 -11.67
C ALA A 33 -5.47 7.06 -10.37
N ASP A 34 -6.10 5.89 -10.45
CA ASP A 34 -6.56 5.14 -9.29
C ASP A 34 -5.40 4.80 -8.35
N MET A 35 -4.31 4.24 -8.89
CA MET A 35 -3.16 3.88 -8.06
C MET A 35 -2.53 5.11 -7.40
N ALA A 36 -2.37 6.22 -8.13
CA ALA A 36 -1.79 7.45 -7.59
C ALA A 36 -2.64 8.04 -6.45
N ALA A 37 -3.97 8.10 -6.62
CA ALA A 37 -4.87 8.61 -5.59
C ALA A 37 -4.82 7.76 -4.31
N HIS A 38 -4.91 6.43 -4.45
CA HIS A 38 -4.82 5.52 -3.31
C HIS A 38 -3.44 5.55 -2.65
N HIS A 39 -2.37 5.71 -3.44
CA HIS A 39 -1.02 5.79 -2.94
C HIS A 39 -0.82 7.01 -2.03
N GLU A 40 -1.31 8.17 -2.48
CA GLU A 40 -1.23 9.40 -1.70
C GLU A 40 -2.06 9.31 -0.42
N ALA A 41 -3.29 8.77 -0.48
CA ALA A 41 -4.12 8.58 0.71
C ALA A 41 -3.42 7.73 1.79
N ILE A 42 -2.75 6.66 1.38
CA ILE A 42 -2.02 5.77 2.30
C ILE A 42 -0.74 6.44 2.82
N LYS A 43 -0.01 7.18 1.99
CA LYS A 43 1.16 7.95 2.46
C LYS A 43 0.76 8.98 3.52
N GLN A 44 -0.33 9.70 3.30
CA GLN A 44 -0.84 10.67 4.27
C GLN A 44 -1.28 9.99 5.57
N LEU A 45 -1.93 8.82 5.49
CA LEU A 45 -2.25 8.03 6.69
C LEU A 45 -0.99 7.63 7.47
N ILE A 46 0.06 7.18 6.78
CA ILE A 46 1.33 6.81 7.41
C ILE A 46 2.00 8.02 8.07
N TYR A 47 2.13 9.14 7.37
CA TYR A 47 2.77 10.34 7.92
C TYR A 47 1.99 10.93 9.08
N LYS A 48 0.67 10.98 8.98
CA LYS A 48 -0.18 11.37 10.12
C LYS A 48 0.06 10.45 11.31
N THR A 49 0.15 9.14 11.09
CA THR A 49 0.37 8.16 12.17
C THR A 49 1.74 8.34 12.81
N ALA A 50 2.78 8.58 12.02
CA ALA A 50 4.12 8.90 12.53
C ALA A 50 4.10 10.20 13.37
N TRP A 51 3.47 11.25 12.86
CA TRP A 51 3.28 12.50 13.61
C TRP A 51 2.52 12.28 14.92
N MET A 52 1.43 11.49 14.91
CA MET A 52 0.69 11.15 16.15
C MET A 52 1.58 10.42 17.17
N LEU A 53 2.47 9.54 16.70
CA LEU A 53 3.42 8.83 17.56
C LEU A 53 4.44 9.79 18.19
N ASP A 54 4.97 10.74 17.43
CA ASP A 54 5.88 11.78 17.94
C ASP A 54 5.17 12.65 18.99
N GLN A 55 3.96 13.12 18.69
CA GLN A 55 3.16 13.94 19.60
C GLN A 55 2.81 13.20 20.89
N LYS A 56 2.54 11.89 20.82
CA LYS A 56 2.37 11.04 22.01
C LYS A 56 3.61 11.05 22.90
N TYR A 57 4.81 10.92 22.34
CA TYR A 57 6.04 10.84 23.12
C TYR A 57 6.55 12.20 23.62
N GLN A 58 6.32 13.27 22.86
CA GLN A 58 6.82 14.60 23.18
C GLN A 58 5.87 15.42 24.04
N HIS A 59 4.56 15.24 23.86
CA HIS A 59 3.53 16.13 24.41
C HIS A 59 2.36 15.39 25.08
N GLU A 60 2.37 14.05 25.10
CA GLU A 60 1.29 13.22 25.69
C GLU A 60 -0.12 13.52 25.12
N THR A 61 -0.20 14.07 23.89
CA THR A 61 -1.48 14.52 23.29
C THR A 61 -2.37 13.37 22.81
N PHE A 62 -1.82 12.18 22.64
CA PHE A 62 -2.54 10.99 22.19
C PHE A 62 -2.30 9.82 23.14
N THR A 63 -3.35 9.04 23.38
CA THR A 63 -3.23 7.81 24.17
C THR A 63 -2.52 6.70 23.38
N PRO A 64 -1.88 5.72 24.05
CA PRO A 64 -1.30 4.56 23.37
C PRO A 64 -2.29 3.78 22.50
N LEU A 65 -3.56 3.69 22.93
CA LEU A 65 -4.60 2.96 22.21
C LEU A 65 -5.03 3.68 20.93
N GLU A 66 -5.17 5.01 20.96
CA GLU A 66 -5.47 5.81 19.77
C GLU A 66 -4.39 5.64 18.71
N VAL A 67 -3.12 5.77 19.09
CA VAL A 67 -2.00 5.59 18.15
C VAL A 67 -1.94 4.15 17.64
N SER A 68 -2.18 3.15 18.49
CA SER A 68 -2.19 1.73 18.08
C SER A 68 -3.23 1.44 17.00
N LYS A 69 -4.41 2.07 17.07
CA LYS A 69 -5.44 1.95 16.03
C LYS A 69 -4.93 2.40 14.66
N TYR A 70 -4.28 3.57 14.60
CA TYR A 70 -3.75 4.12 13.35
C TYR A 70 -2.56 3.33 12.81
N ILE A 71 -1.67 2.82 13.69
CA ILE A 71 -0.60 1.90 13.31
C ILE A 71 -1.19 0.63 12.65
N ALA A 72 -2.25 0.06 13.23
CA ALA A 72 -2.91 -1.11 12.67
C ALA A 72 -3.55 -0.82 11.30
N MET A 73 -4.17 0.35 11.11
CA MET A 73 -4.68 0.78 9.80
C MET A 73 -3.55 0.88 8.76
N CYS A 74 -2.42 1.50 9.11
CA CYS A 74 -1.25 1.56 8.24
C CYS A 74 -0.74 0.18 7.85
N LYS A 75 -0.54 -0.71 8.83
CA LYS A 75 -0.03 -2.06 8.60
C LYS A 75 -0.99 -2.93 7.79
N TYR A 76 -2.29 -2.72 7.94
CA TYR A 76 -3.30 -3.41 7.14
C TYR A 76 -3.30 -2.93 5.68
N LEU A 77 -3.36 -1.61 5.46
CA LEU A 77 -3.60 -1.04 4.14
C LEU A 77 -2.34 -0.99 3.27
N ALA A 78 -1.19 -0.59 3.83
CA ALA A 78 -0.02 -0.25 3.04
C ALA A 78 0.60 -1.45 2.29
N PRO A 79 0.80 -2.64 2.91
CA PRO A 79 1.33 -3.80 2.20
C PRO A 79 0.40 -4.28 1.06
N HIS A 80 -0.91 -4.32 1.31
CA HIS A 80 -1.89 -4.77 0.32
C HIS A 80 -1.99 -3.80 -0.86
N HIS A 81 -1.97 -2.50 -0.60
CA HIS A 81 -1.89 -1.52 -1.68
C HIS A 81 -0.56 -1.62 -2.44
N ALA A 82 0.57 -1.82 -1.75
CA ALA A 82 1.85 -2.00 -2.41
C ALA A 82 1.88 -3.23 -3.33
N LEU A 83 1.22 -4.32 -2.91
CA LEU A 83 1.07 -5.54 -3.70
C LEU A 83 0.21 -5.28 -4.95
N ASP A 84 -0.93 -4.61 -4.77
CA ASP A 84 -1.82 -4.26 -5.88
C ASP A 84 -1.11 -3.38 -6.92
N VAL A 85 -0.41 -2.35 -6.46
CA VAL A 85 0.40 -1.46 -7.31
C VAL A 85 1.45 -2.24 -8.10
N MET A 86 2.18 -3.14 -7.43
CA MET A 86 3.19 -3.98 -8.10
C MET A 86 2.53 -4.85 -9.17
N ARG A 87 1.45 -5.55 -8.83
CA ARG A 87 0.71 -6.40 -9.77
C ARG A 87 0.22 -5.64 -11.00
N ARG A 88 -0.44 -4.49 -10.81
CA ARG A 88 -0.97 -3.66 -11.90
C ARG A 88 0.15 -3.12 -12.78
N THR A 89 1.26 -2.69 -12.16
CA THR A 89 2.46 -2.30 -12.92
C THR A 89 2.98 -3.44 -13.78
N LEU A 90 3.06 -4.68 -13.24
CA LEU A 90 3.50 -5.84 -14.02
C LEU A 90 2.56 -6.12 -15.21
N TYR A 91 1.26 -5.86 -15.10
CA TYR A 91 0.35 -5.97 -16.24
C TYR A 91 0.65 -4.98 -17.35
N TRP A 92 1.03 -3.74 -17.02
CA TRP A 92 1.50 -2.78 -18.03
C TRP A 92 2.75 -3.26 -18.74
N MET A 93 3.62 -3.97 -18.02
CA MET A 93 4.88 -4.51 -18.54
C MET A 93 4.70 -5.76 -19.41
N GLY A 94 3.58 -6.46 -19.27
CA GLY A 94 3.31 -7.70 -19.98
C GLY A 94 4.32 -8.80 -19.63
N ALA A 95 4.74 -9.58 -20.64
CA ALA A 95 5.66 -10.70 -20.44
C ALA A 95 6.99 -10.32 -19.78
N TYR A 96 7.53 -9.12 -20.08
CA TYR A 96 8.76 -8.63 -19.47
C TYR A 96 8.64 -8.55 -17.94
N GLY A 97 7.47 -8.14 -17.43
CA GLY A 97 7.21 -8.05 -15.99
C GLY A 97 7.32 -9.41 -15.25
N TYR A 98 7.18 -10.53 -15.96
CA TYR A 98 7.27 -11.88 -15.39
C TYR A 98 8.68 -12.49 -15.47
N THR A 99 9.66 -11.75 -16.01
CA THR A 99 11.05 -12.22 -16.13
C THR A 99 11.86 -11.90 -14.87
N LEU A 100 12.94 -12.66 -14.63
CA LEU A 100 13.90 -12.37 -13.57
C LEU A 100 14.70 -11.08 -13.80
N GLU A 101 14.71 -10.57 -15.03
CA GLU A 101 15.35 -9.30 -15.40
C GLU A 101 14.48 -8.07 -15.06
N CYS A 102 13.21 -8.29 -14.71
CA CYS A 102 12.34 -7.21 -14.25
C CYS A 102 12.77 -6.76 -12.85
N PRO A 103 13.13 -5.49 -12.64
CA PRO A 103 13.61 -5.01 -11.34
C PRO A 103 12.53 -4.99 -10.26
N LEU A 104 11.25 -5.20 -10.62
CA LEU A 104 10.14 -5.26 -9.67
C LEU A 104 9.90 -6.66 -9.07
N GLU A 105 10.51 -7.71 -9.64
CA GLU A 105 10.34 -9.11 -9.20
C GLU A 105 10.67 -9.27 -7.71
N MET A 106 11.84 -8.77 -7.29
CA MET A 106 12.28 -8.89 -5.90
C MET A 106 11.37 -8.09 -4.95
N GLY A 107 10.90 -6.92 -5.41
CA GLY A 107 9.95 -6.09 -4.66
C GLY A 107 8.63 -6.82 -4.42
N LEU A 108 8.11 -7.51 -5.44
CA LEU A 108 6.88 -8.30 -5.34
C LEU A 108 6.99 -9.38 -4.25
N ARG A 109 8.09 -10.16 -4.28
CA ARG A 109 8.36 -11.18 -3.25
C ARG A 109 8.47 -10.58 -1.85
N GLY A 110 9.15 -9.44 -1.72
CA GLY A 110 9.32 -8.76 -0.44
C GLY A 110 8.00 -8.28 0.16
N VAL A 111 7.15 -7.63 -0.64
CA VAL A 111 5.84 -7.12 -0.17
C VAL A 111 4.91 -8.26 0.25
N MET A 112 4.96 -9.40 -0.43
CA MET A 112 4.13 -10.56 -0.08
C MET A 112 4.37 -11.05 1.36
N SER A 113 5.59 -10.95 1.88
CA SER A 113 5.89 -11.33 3.28
C SER A 113 5.04 -10.53 4.29
N TYR A 114 4.93 -9.22 4.07
CA TYR A 114 4.10 -8.34 4.91
C TYR A 114 2.59 -8.59 4.77
N CYS A 115 2.15 -9.05 3.60
CA CYS A 115 0.75 -9.43 3.37
C CYS A 115 0.40 -10.76 4.05
N ILE A 116 1.33 -11.71 4.10
CA ILE A 116 1.09 -13.06 4.63
C ILE A 116 1.08 -13.07 6.16
N GLY A 117 1.93 -12.27 6.81
CA GLY A 117 1.90 -12.23 8.28
C GLY A 117 3.07 -11.56 8.97
N ALA A 118 4.13 -11.19 8.24
CA ALA A 118 5.23 -10.44 8.85
C ALA A 118 4.68 -9.15 9.49
N GLU A 119 5.15 -8.86 10.71
CA GLU A 119 4.70 -7.72 11.53
C GLU A 119 3.19 -7.70 11.82
N GLY A 120 2.57 -8.89 11.91
CA GLY A 120 1.16 -9.08 12.23
C GLY A 120 0.27 -9.23 11.00
N SER A 121 -0.51 -10.31 10.99
CA SER A 121 -1.41 -10.66 9.88
C SER A 121 -2.57 -9.67 9.73
N GLN A 122 -3.13 -9.60 8.53
CA GLN A 122 -4.27 -8.71 8.23
C GLN A 122 -5.46 -8.89 9.19
N ASN A 123 -5.70 -10.11 9.66
CA ASN A 123 -6.82 -10.40 10.54
C ASN A 123 -6.57 -9.86 11.95
N ILE A 124 -5.32 -9.94 12.43
CA ILE A 124 -4.94 -9.32 13.71
C ILE A 124 -5.08 -7.79 13.62
N GLN A 125 -4.62 -7.17 12.53
CA GLN A 125 -4.78 -5.73 12.35
C GLN A 125 -6.26 -5.32 12.35
N LYS A 126 -7.13 -6.07 11.66
CA LYS A 126 -8.58 -5.84 11.67
C LYS A 126 -9.19 -5.98 13.07
N ILE A 127 -8.75 -6.94 13.88
CA ILE A 127 -9.19 -7.09 15.27
C ILE A 127 -8.82 -5.86 16.10
N VAL A 128 -7.58 -5.36 15.98
CA VAL A 128 -7.12 -4.15 16.68
C VAL A 128 -7.97 -2.94 16.24
N ILE A 129 -8.13 -2.73 14.94
CA ILE A 129 -8.94 -1.63 14.41
C ILE A 129 -10.38 -1.70 14.93
N ALA A 130 -11.02 -2.87 14.87
CA ALA A 130 -12.38 -3.05 15.35
C ALA A 130 -12.50 -2.77 16.85
N ARG A 131 -11.59 -3.32 17.67
CA ARG A 131 -11.58 -3.13 19.12
C ARG A 131 -11.42 -1.66 19.52
N GLU A 132 -10.48 -0.94 18.91
CA GLU A 132 -10.23 0.47 19.24
C GLU A 132 -11.21 1.44 18.57
N THR A 133 -12.08 0.96 17.68
CA THR A 133 -13.15 1.76 17.06
C THR A 133 -14.49 1.56 17.77
N LEU A 134 -14.84 0.32 18.11
CA LEU A 134 -16.11 -0.01 18.76
C LEU A 134 -16.04 0.03 20.29
N GLY A 135 -14.84 -0.12 20.86
CA GLY A 135 -14.66 -0.33 22.30
C GLY A 135 -14.59 -1.81 22.67
N ARG A 136 -13.98 -2.10 23.82
CA ARG A 136 -13.71 -3.47 24.28
C ARG A 136 -14.98 -4.25 24.61
N ASP A 137 -15.98 -3.59 25.17
CA ASP A 137 -17.24 -4.22 25.60
C ASP A 137 -18.00 -4.89 24.46
N TRP A 138 -17.79 -4.41 23.23
CA TRP A 138 -18.44 -4.90 22.01
C TRP A 138 -17.61 -5.93 21.23
N THR A 139 -16.36 -6.16 21.65
CA THR A 139 -15.42 -7.05 20.94
C THR A 139 -14.87 -8.17 21.82
N SER A 140 -14.98 -8.07 23.14
CA SER A 140 -14.72 -9.19 24.03
C SER A 140 -15.78 -10.27 23.85
N ARG A 141 -15.35 -11.50 23.57
CA ARG A 141 -16.23 -12.66 23.73
C ARG A 141 -16.45 -12.86 25.23
N ARG A 142 -17.73 -12.93 25.63
CA ARG A 142 -18.11 -13.40 26.97
C ARG A 142 -17.68 -14.85 27.16
#